data_AF-A0A527ZF57-F1
#
_entry.id   AF-A0A527ZF57-F1
#
_cell.length_a   1.000
_cell.length_b   1.000
_cell.length_c   1.000
_cell.angle_alpha   90.00
_cell.angle_beta   90.00
_cell.angle_gamma   90.00
#
_symmetry.space_group_name_H-M   'P 1'
#
loop_
_entity.id
_entity.type
_entity.pdbx_description
1 polymer ?
#
loop_
_entity_poly.entity_id
_entity_poly.type
_entity_poly.pdbx_seq_one_letter_code
_entity_poly.pdbx_strand_id
1 'polypeptide(L)'
;MRRLLHAILLGLLGAGIVHIVVLLLVPEFSERDAWSRLAMASDLYKMTRLDAEAGGTPVVKSVDPLFYAAACRFDLSEGMVRVKAPG
;
A
#
# COMPACT_ATOMS: atom_id res chain seq x y z
N MET A 1 -3.12 40.71 -22.02
CA MET A 1 -3.22 39.93 -20.76
C MET A 1 -4.09 38.67 -20.82
N ARG A 2 -5.27 38.64 -21.48
CA ARG A 2 -6.18 37.46 -21.48
C ARG A 2 -5.53 36.13 -21.92
N ARG A 3 -4.72 36.14 -22.99
CA ARG A 3 -4.00 34.92 -23.45
C ARG A 3 -3.03 34.37 -22.40
N LEU A 4 -2.40 35.27 -21.64
CA LEU A 4 -1.48 34.95 -20.55
C LEU A 4 -2.23 34.32 -19.37
N LEU A 5 -3.38 34.87 -18.99
CA LEU A 5 -4.27 34.28 -17.98
C LEU A 5 -4.76 32.89 -18.37
N HIS A 6 -5.17 32.69 -19.63
CA HIS A 6 -5.58 31.37 -20.11
C HIS A 6 -4.43 30.35 -20.11
N ALA A 7 -3.22 30.76 -20.51
CA ALA A 7 -2.04 29.90 -20.47
C ALA A 7 -1.70 29.47 -19.03
N ILE A 8 -1.77 30.41 -18.07
CA ILE A 8 -1.53 30.11 -16.65
C ILE A 8 -2.59 29.15 -16.11
N LEU A 9 -3.88 29.39 -16.38
CA LEU A 9 -4.96 28.51 -15.92
C LEU A 9 -4.83 27.09 -16.46
N LEU A 10 -4.52 26.95 -17.75
CA LEU A 10 -4.28 25.64 -18.36
C LEU A 10 -3.05 24.94 -17.76
N GLY A 11 -1.96 25.67 -17.53
CA GLY A 11 -0.77 25.13 -16.89
C GLY A 11 -1.04 24.65 -15.46
N LEU A 12 -1.80 25.42 -14.68
CA LEU A 12 -2.12 25.10 -13.30
C LEU A 12 -3.08 23.91 -13.19
N LEU A 13 -4.07 23.83 -14.08
CA LEU A 13 -4.95 22.68 -14.20
C LEU A 13 -4.17 21.42 -14.58
N GLY A 14 -3.30 21.51 -15.58
CA GLY A 14 -2.45 20.40 -16.01
C GLY A 14 -1.52 19.92 -14.90
N ALA A 15 -0.87 20.84 -14.19
CA ALA A 15 -0.02 20.53 -13.05
C ALA A 15 -0.80 19.83 -11.92
N GLY A 16 -2.02 20.31 -11.61
CA GLY A 16 -2.89 19.68 -10.62
C GLY A 16 -3.28 18.25 -10.99
N ILE A 17 -3.66 18.02 -12.25
CA ILE A 17 -4.01 16.67 -12.75
C ILE A 17 -2.81 15.73 -12.63
N VAL A 18 -1.64 16.14 -13.15
CA VAL A 18 -0.42 15.31 -13.10
C VAL A 18 -0.03 15.02 -11.65
N HIS A 19 -0.12 16.01 -10.75
CA HIS A 19 0.18 15.81 -9.35
C HIS A 19 -0.73 14.75 -8.70
N ILE A 20 -2.05 14.84 -8.92
CA ILE A 20 -3.02 13.87 -8.39
C ILE A 20 -2.74 12.47 -8.95
N VAL A 21 -2.53 12.36 -10.27
CA VAL A 21 -2.22 11.07 -10.91
C VAL A 21 -0.97 10.48 -10.29
N VAL A 22 0.12 11.23 -10.18
CA VAL A 22 1.36 10.75 -9.57
C VAL A 22 1.13 10.29 -8.13
N LEU A 23 0.39 11.05 -7.31
CA LEU A 23 0.07 10.65 -5.93
C LEU A 23 -0.69 9.33 -5.86
N LEU A 24 -1.66 9.12 -6.76
CA LEU A 24 -2.43 7.88 -6.81
C LEU A 24 -1.60 6.69 -7.34
N LEU A 25 -0.56 6.94 -8.13
CA LEU A 25 0.37 5.91 -8.62
C LEU A 25 1.45 5.56 -7.58
N VAL A 26 1.70 6.40 -6.57
CA VAL A 26 2.72 6.13 -5.52
C VAL A 26 2.59 4.73 -4.91
N PRO A 27 1.40 4.21 -4.53
CA PRO A 27 1.28 2.89 -3.91
C PRO A 27 1.74 1.74 -4.82
N GLU A 28 1.56 1.86 -6.13
CA GLU A 28 1.94 0.82 -7.10
C GLU A 28 3.46 0.75 -7.31
N PHE A 29 4.14 1.90 -7.28
CA PHE A 29 5.59 1.98 -7.54
C PHE A 29 6.44 2.02 -6.27
N SER A 30 5.83 2.20 -5.10
CA SER A 30 6.56 2.35 -3.85
C SER A 30 6.89 1.00 -3.24
N GLU A 31 8.11 0.49 -3.42
CA GLU A 31 8.62 -0.71 -2.74
C GLU A 31 8.55 -0.66 -1.20
N ARG A 32 8.27 0.51 -0.62
CA ARG A 32 8.18 0.73 0.83
C ARG A 32 6.76 0.62 1.39
N ASP A 33 5.79 0.25 0.58
CA ASP A 33 4.41 0.02 1.02
C ASP A 33 4.28 -1.26 1.87
N ALA A 34 3.14 -1.44 2.55
CA ALA A 34 2.91 -2.61 3.40
C ALA A 34 2.80 -3.93 2.62
N TRP A 35 2.22 -3.90 1.42
CA TRP A 35 2.08 -5.05 0.52
C TRP A 35 3.43 -5.57 0.04
N SER A 36 4.32 -4.69 -0.43
CA SER A 36 5.67 -4.99 -0.88
C SER A 36 6.51 -5.59 0.25
N ARG A 37 6.47 -4.99 1.45
CA ARG A 37 7.17 -5.53 2.64
C ARG A 37 6.63 -6.91 3.06
N LEU A 38 5.30 -7.09 3.01
CA LEU A 38 4.67 -8.38 3.27
C LEU A 38 5.04 -9.42 2.20
N ALA A 39 5.16 -9.03 0.93
CA ALA A 39 5.57 -9.90 -0.17
C ALA A 39 6.98 -10.47 0.07
N MET A 40 7.88 -9.63 0.57
CA MET A 40 9.25 -10.04 0.89
C MET A 40 9.32 -10.99 2.09
N ALA A 41 8.39 -10.87 3.04
CA ALA A 41 8.38 -11.64 4.28
C ALA A 41 7.56 -12.94 4.20
N SER A 42 6.56 -13.01 3.30
CA SER A 42 5.60 -14.11 3.24
C SER A 42 5.05 -14.34 1.83
N ASP A 43 4.89 -15.62 1.49
CA ASP A 43 4.20 -16.05 0.28
C ASP A 43 2.68 -15.80 0.33
N LEU A 44 2.04 -15.92 -0.84
CA LEU A 44 0.59 -15.95 -1.00
C LEU A 44 -0.02 -17.16 -0.25
N TYR A 45 -1.22 -16.95 0.28
CA TYR A 45 -2.04 -17.91 1.04
C TYR A 45 -1.40 -18.45 2.32
N LYS A 46 -0.36 -17.78 2.83
CA LYS A 46 0.31 -18.12 4.07
C LYS A 46 0.05 -17.06 5.14
N MET A 47 -0.49 -17.49 6.27
CA MET A 47 -0.57 -16.64 7.47
C MET A 47 0.81 -16.47 8.08
N THR A 48 1.27 -15.23 8.19
CA THR A 48 2.54 -14.87 8.78
C THR A 48 2.31 -13.82 9.86
N ARG A 49 2.95 -14.02 11.02
CA ARG A 49 2.84 -13.06 12.11
C ARG A 49 3.66 -11.81 11.81
N LEU A 50 3.15 -10.67 12.24
CA LEU A 50 3.70 -9.33 11.98
C LEU A 50 4.42 -8.75 13.20
N ASP A 51 4.39 -9.45 14.34
CA ASP A 51 5.12 -9.05 15.52
C ASP A 51 6.63 -9.05 15.23
N ALA A 52 7.30 -8.01 15.72
CA ALA A 52 8.75 -8.05 15.76
C ALA A 52 9.15 -9.18 16.71
N GLU A 53 9.80 -10.23 16.18
CA GLU A 53 10.61 -11.10 17.05
C GLU A 53 11.48 -10.19 17.91
N ALA A 54 11.53 -10.47 19.22
CA ALA A 54 12.12 -9.57 20.21
C ALA A 54 13.45 -8.93 19.73
N GLY A 55 13.39 -7.66 19.31
CA GLY A 55 14.52 -6.88 18.81
C GLY A 55 14.59 -6.62 17.30
N GLY A 56 13.68 -7.17 16.49
CA GLY A 56 13.61 -6.94 15.04
C GLY A 56 12.85 -5.67 14.61
N THR A 57 13.04 -5.23 13.37
CA THR A 57 12.22 -4.15 12.79
C THR A 57 10.87 -4.72 12.34
N PRO A 58 9.72 -4.14 12.75
CA PRO A 58 8.41 -4.63 12.34
C PRO A 58 8.28 -4.62 10.81
N VAL A 59 7.79 -5.73 10.24
CA VAL A 59 7.55 -5.87 8.79
C VAL A 59 6.59 -4.79 8.29
N VAL A 60 5.58 -4.45 9.10
CA VAL A 60 4.65 -3.34 8.84
C VAL A 60 4.65 -2.39 10.03
N LYS A 61 4.97 -1.12 9.74
CA LYS A 61 5.21 -0.08 10.75
C LYS A 61 3.89 0.57 11.21
N SER A 62 2.98 -0.21 11.81
CA SER A 62 1.71 0.31 12.36
C SER A 62 0.91 -0.72 13.16
N VAL A 63 1.53 -1.80 13.64
CA VAL A 63 0.82 -2.77 14.47
C VAL A 63 0.78 -2.23 15.91
N ASP A 64 -0.41 -2.16 16.49
CA ASP A 64 -0.59 -1.80 17.89
C ASP A 64 0.21 -2.77 18.78
N PRO A 65 1.11 -2.30 19.65
CA PRO A 65 1.92 -3.15 20.52
C PRO A 65 1.12 -4.07 21.45
N LEU A 66 -0.14 -3.73 21.73
CA LEU A 66 -1.03 -4.51 22.61
C LEU A 66 -1.71 -5.67 21.89
N PHE A 67 -1.54 -5.80 20.58
CA PHE A 67 -2.18 -6.84 19.77
C PHE A 67 -1.14 -7.70 19.04
N TYR A 68 -1.39 -9.01 19.02
CA TYR A 68 -0.73 -9.89 18.07
C TYR A 68 -1.37 -9.72 16.69
N ALA A 69 -0.62 -9.18 15.74
CA ALA A 69 -1.06 -9.11 14.35
C ALA A 69 -0.47 -10.24 13.52
N ALA A 70 -1.25 -10.72 12.57
CA ALA A 70 -0.81 -11.60 11.51
C ALA A 70 -1.48 -11.18 10.21
N ALA A 71 -0.81 -11.41 9.09
CA ALA A 71 -1.33 -11.12 7.76
C ALA A 71 -1.17 -12.33 6.85
N CYS A 72 -2.08 -12.45 5.90
CA CYS A 72 -2.00 -13.38 4.78
C CYS A 72 -2.35 -12.60 3.51
N ARG A 73 -1.47 -12.70 2.52
CA ARG A 73 -1.72 -12.17 1.17
C ARG A 73 -2.47 -13.23 0.39
N PHE A 74 -3.47 -12.84 -0.37
CA PHE A 74 -4.19 -13.74 -1.27
C PHE A 74 -4.43 -13.04 -2.61
N ASP A 75 -4.52 -13.82 -3.68
CA ASP A 75 -4.81 -13.34 -5.01
C ASP A 75 -6.29 -13.58 -5.33
N LEU A 76 -6.94 -12.61 -5.96
CA LEU A 76 -8.34 -12.66 -6.38
C LEU A 76 -8.48 -12.72 -7.90
N SER A 77 -7.36 -12.83 -8.64
CA SER A 77 -7.34 -12.92 -10.11
C SER A 77 -8.10 -14.14 -10.63
N GLU A 78 -8.03 -15.27 -9.91
CA GLU A 78 -8.67 -16.54 -10.27
C GLU A 78 -10.04 -16.77 -9.59
N GLY A 79 -10.51 -15.82 -8.79
CA GLY A 79 -11.83 -15.88 -8.14
C GLY A 79 -11.83 -15.55 -6.64
N MET A 80 -12.91 -15.95 -5.96
CA MET A 80 -13.11 -15.61 -4.54
C MET A 80 -12.27 -16.48 -3.60
N VAL A 81 -11.78 -15.88 -2.50
CA VAL A 81 -11.07 -16.57 -1.44
C VAL A 81 -11.95 -16.73 -0.21
N ARG A 82 -11.96 -17.92 0.39
CA ARG A 82 -12.66 -18.21 1.65
C ARG A 82 -11.67 -18.28 2.80
N VAL A 83 -11.77 -17.35 3.74
CA VAL A 83 -10.94 -17.30 4.95
C VAL A 83 -11.68 -18.00 6.10
N LYS A 84 -10.96 -18.82 6.88
CA LYS A 84 -11.46 -19.47 8.09
C LYS A 84 -10.41 -19.36 9.20
N ALA A 85 -10.85 -19.25 10.44
CA ALA A 85 -10.00 -19.31 11.61
C ALA A 85 -10.63 -20.26 12.64
N PRO A 86 -9.82 -21.01 13.42
CA PRO A 86 -10.29 -21.63 14.64
C PRO A 86 -10.66 -20.51 15.63
N GLY A 87 -11.90 -20.55 16.12
CA GLY A 87 -12.39 -19.64 17.17
C GLY A 87 -11.98 -20.11 18.55
#